data_AF-A0A2T6DSP9-F1
#
_entry.id   AF-A0A2T6DSP9-F1
#
_cell.length_a   1.000
_cell.length_b   1.000
_cell.length_c   1.000
_cell.angle_alpha   90.00
_cell.angle_beta   90.00
_cell.angle_gamma   90.00
#
_symmetry.space_group_name_H-M   'P 1'
#
loop_
_entity.id
_entity.type
_entity.pdbx_description
1 polymer ?
#
loop_
_entity_poly.entity_id
_entity_poly.type
_entity_poly.pdbx_seq_one_letter_code
_entity_poly.pdbx_strand_id
1 'polypeptide(L)'
;MRLHHAALLLPFLAGLVRAETKFVLNKASVAPSLDLVQITVPAGERVVLSIPVLSGNVWFKNGNPIPGANSRVLVIESATPEDNGRYRVGYMGEEANASQELALTVTPSATAAGVGSRLLTFSTRGIAGSGDQALTAGFVVGEDAADASATKRILVRAVGPTLEDFGVTGFLRAPALSIYNAKGEICTSTTTDPIELTKAQLSAGAYPLKPGAADGWAILRLSPGSYTAQVSSNGDAAGLVHLEVYDLP
;
A
#
# COMPACT_ATOMS: atom_id res chain seq x y z
N MET A 1 -32.29 34.98 -36.87
CA MET A 1 -31.86 34.14 -38.02
C MET A 1 -30.68 33.28 -37.55
N ARG A 2 -30.69 32.00 -37.96
CA ARG A 2 -30.05 30.79 -37.37
C ARG A 2 -28.53 30.77 -37.08
N LEU A 3 -28.20 29.84 -36.16
CA LEU A 3 -26.94 29.15 -35.73
C LEU A 3 -25.78 28.97 -36.74
N HIS A 4 -24.54 28.77 -36.24
CA HIS A 4 -23.75 27.50 -36.13
C HIS A 4 -22.49 27.75 -35.23
N HIS A 5 -22.35 27.16 -34.04
CA HIS A 5 -21.64 25.90 -33.70
C HIS A 5 -20.29 25.63 -34.39
N ALA A 6 -19.20 25.65 -33.62
CA ALA A 6 -18.16 24.59 -33.59
C ALA A 6 -17.17 24.84 -32.45
N ALA A 7 -17.32 24.09 -31.35
CA ALA A 7 -16.27 23.85 -30.39
C ALA A 7 -15.27 22.86 -31.00
N LEU A 8 -13.99 23.22 -31.08
CA LEU A 8 -12.92 22.26 -31.36
C LEU A 8 -12.15 22.01 -30.06
N LEU A 9 -12.56 20.95 -29.36
CA LEU A 9 -11.73 20.28 -28.36
C LEU A 9 -10.49 19.72 -29.10
N LEU A 10 -9.30 20.22 -28.76
CA LEU A 10 -8.06 19.50 -29.02
C LEU A 10 -7.80 18.57 -27.82
N PRO A 11 -7.53 17.26 -28.04
CA PRO A 11 -7.37 16.31 -26.96
C PRO A 11 -6.05 16.56 -26.22
N PHE A 12 -6.11 16.47 -24.90
CA PHE A 12 -4.95 16.34 -24.02
C PHE A 12 -4.07 15.18 -24.50
N LEU A 13 -2.87 15.49 -25.01
CA LEU A 13 -1.81 14.49 -25.12
C LEU A 13 -1.28 14.28 -23.70
N ALA A 14 -1.72 13.21 -23.04
CA ALA A 14 -1.13 12.74 -21.79
C ALA A 14 0.28 12.21 -22.09
N GLY A 15 1.24 13.13 -22.22
CA GLY A 15 2.66 12.79 -22.15
C GLY A 15 2.94 12.33 -20.73
N LEU A 16 3.23 11.04 -20.57
CA LEU A 16 3.64 10.47 -19.29
C LEU A 16 4.92 11.18 -18.83
N VAL A 17 4.80 12.13 -17.89
CA VAL A 17 5.98 12.71 -17.23
C VAL A 17 6.60 11.58 -16.41
N ARG A 18 7.69 10.99 -16.91
CA ARG A 18 8.50 10.04 -16.14
C ARG A 18 9.34 10.84 -15.15
N ALA A 19 9.44 10.37 -13.90
CA ALA A 19 10.39 10.92 -12.94
C ALA A 19 11.83 10.83 -13.50
N GLU A 20 12.63 11.87 -13.30
CA GLU A 20 13.99 11.96 -13.81
C GLU A 20 14.93 12.57 -12.76
N THR A 21 16.00 11.85 -12.44
CA THR A 21 17.10 12.35 -11.61
C THR A 21 18.30 12.69 -12.49
N LYS A 22 18.77 13.94 -12.40
CA LYS A 22 19.97 14.42 -13.10
C LYS A 22 21.09 14.70 -12.10
N PHE A 23 22.27 14.16 -12.38
CA PHE A 23 23.45 14.42 -11.57
C PHE A 23 24.66 14.78 -12.43
N VAL A 24 25.49 15.71 -11.95
CA VAL A 24 26.71 16.16 -12.62
C VAL A 24 27.92 15.69 -11.82
N LEU A 25 28.77 14.89 -12.44
CA LEU A 25 30.03 14.39 -11.89
C LEU A 25 31.16 15.36 -12.23
N ASN A 26 31.75 15.97 -11.21
CA ASN A 26 32.86 16.91 -11.36
C ASN A 26 34.23 16.19 -11.25
N LYS A 27 35.28 16.84 -11.77
CA LYS A 27 36.66 16.33 -11.68
C LYS A 27 37.08 16.22 -10.21
N ALA A 28 37.73 15.12 -9.82
CA ALA A 28 38.33 15.00 -8.50
C ALA A 28 39.59 15.89 -8.42
N SER A 29 39.67 16.76 -7.42
CA SER A 29 40.87 17.51 -7.11
C SER A 29 41.79 16.63 -6.23
N VAL A 30 42.74 15.92 -6.84
CA VAL A 30 43.92 15.20 -6.27
C VAL A 30 43.77 14.60 -4.84
N ALA A 31 43.83 13.26 -4.74
CA ALA A 31 43.48 12.35 -3.62
C ALA A 31 44.12 12.57 -2.21
N PRO A 32 43.63 11.91 -1.12
CA PRO A 32 42.49 11.00 -1.02
C PRO A 32 41.48 11.40 0.08
N SER A 33 40.38 12.04 -0.32
CA SER A 33 39.07 11.71 0.21
C SER A 33 38.07 12.11 -0.87
N LEU A 34 37.78 11.17 -1.77
CA LEU A 34 36.67 11.34 -2.70
C LEU A 34 35.42 11.37 -1.83
N ASP A 35 34.82 12.54 -1.65
CA ASP A 35 33.51 12.65 -1.02
C ASP A 35 32.54 11.81 -1.86
N LEU A 36 32.23 10.62 -1.36
CA LEU A 36 31.31 9.71 -2.01
C LEU A 36 29.94 10.37 -2.03
N VAL A 37 29.49 10.79 -3.20
CA VAL A 37 28.13 11.29 -3.33
C VAL A 37 27.20 10.11 -3.39
N GLN A 38 26.14 10.12 -2.58
CA GLN A 38 25.14 9.05 -2.55
C GLN A 38 23.82 9.58 -3.12
N ILE A 39 23.25 8.85 -4.08
CA ILE A 39 21.90 9.10 -4.58
C ILE A 39 21.06 7.85 -4.47
N THR A 40 19.79 8.05 -4.12
CA THR A 40 18.79 6.98 -4.04
C THR A 40 17.64 7.30 -4.98
N VAL A 41 17.29 6.37 -5.87
CA VAL A 41 16.20 6.53 -6.84
C VAL A 41 15.30 5.29 -6.85
N PRO A 42 13.98 5.42 -7.07
CA PRO A 42 13.10 4.28 -7.27
C PRO A 42 13.35 3.55 -8.60
N ALA A 43 13.17 2.23 -8.63
CA ALA A 43 13.29 1.47 -9.87
C ALA A 43 12.21 1.91 -10.87
N GLY A 44 12.58 1.98 -12.15
CA GLY A 44 11.78 2.56 -13.22
C GLY A 44 12.02 4.06 -13.45
N GLU A 45 12.73 4.73 -12.54
CA GLU A 45 13.13 6.13 -12.75
C GLU A 45 14.22 6.25 -13.81
N ARG A 46 14.17 7.32 -14.59
CA ARG A 46 15.23 7.65 -15.55
C ARG A 46 16.36 8.38 -14.81
N VAL A 47 17.58 7.86 -14.87
CA VAL A 47 18.76 8.48 -14.26
C VAL A 47 19.68 9.00 -15.35
N VAL A 48 20.09 10.26 -15.24
CA VAL A 48 21.02 10.90 -16.17
C VAL A 48 22.24 11.38 -15.40
N LEU A 49 23.36 10.71 -15.61
CA LEU A 49 24.66 11.13 -15.10
C LEU A 49 25.40 11.89 -16.21
N SER A 50 25.99 13.03 -15.87
CA SER A 50 26.63 13.90 -16.86
C SER A 50 27.95 14.45 -16.34
N ILE A 51 28.82 14.87 -17.25
CA ILE A 51 30.08 15.54 -16.93
C ILE A 51 30.20 16.89 -17.65
N PRO A 52 30.85 17.90 -17.01
CA PRO A 52 30.88 19.26 -17.52
C PRO A 52 31.55 19.38 -18.90
N VAL A 53 32.79 18.93 -19.17
CA VAL A 53 33.37 18.79 -20.53
C VAL A 53 34.68 18.00 -20.47
N LEU A 54 34.81 16.84 -21.15
CA LEU A 54 36.07 16.11 -21.40
C LEU A 54 35.98 15.21 -22.66
N SER A 55 37.10 14.99 -23.36
CA SER A 55 37.26 14.03 -24.47
C SER A 55 37.98 12.76 -24.00
N GLY A 56 37.62 11.58 -24.52
CA GLY A 56 38.24 10.31 -24.14
C GLY A 56 37.62 9.65 -22.89
N ASN A 57 36.34 9.94 -22.61
CA ASN A 57 35.64 9.43 -21.44
C ASN A 57 35.45 7.91 -21.50
N VAL A 58 35.62 7.29 -20.35
CA VAL A 58 35.20 5.91 -20.09
C VAL A 58 34.41 5.91 -18.80
N TRP A 59 33.14 5.52 -18.89
CA TRP A 59 32.34 5.32 -17.68
C TRP A 59 32.72 4.01 -17.02
N PHE A 60 32.84 4.03 -15.70
CA PHE A 60 33.10 2.86 -14.88
C PHE A 60 31.95 2.61 -13.92
N LYS A 61 31.64 1.33 -13.70
CA LYS A 61 30.77 0.84 -12.64
C LYS A 61 31.52 -0.16 -11.80
N ASN A 62 31.61 0.09 -10.49
CA ASN A 62 32.34 -0.76 -9.55
C ASN A 62 33.78 -1.05 -10.01
N GLY A 63 34.44 -0.05 -10.61
CA GLY A 63 35.81 -0.15 -11.13
C GLY A 63 35.93 -0.80 -12.51
N ASN A 64 34.87 -1.38 -13.08
CA ASN A 64 34.90 -1.98 -14.42
C ASN A 64 34.37 -1.01 -15.48
N PRO A 65 35.00 -0.92 -16.67
CA PRO A 65 34.51 -0.07 -17.75
C PRO A 65 33.14 -0.55 -18.24
N ILE A 66 32.22 0.39 -18.49
CA ILE A 66 30.92 0.12 -19.09
C ILE A 66 31.10 0.16 -20.63
N PRO A 67 30.95 -0.96 -21.34
CA PRO A 67 31.20 -1.00 -22.79
C PRO A 67 30.31 0.00 -23.55
N GLY A 68 30.91 0.76 -24.47
CA GLY A 68 30.20 1.71 -25.32
C GLY A 68 29.79 3.03 -24.64
N ALA A 69 29.92 3.15 -23.31
CA ALA A 69 29.65 4.37 -22.58
C ALA A 69 30.88 5.31 -22.62
N ASN A 70 31.05 6.01 -23.74
CA ASN A 70 32.13 6.99 -23.95
C ASN A 70 31.60 8.44 -24.10
N SER A 71 30.28 8.62 -24.03
CA SER A 71 29.61 9.90 -24.13
C SER A 71 29.76 10.73 -22.86
N ARG A 72 29.51 12.05 -22.97
CA ARG A 72 29.45 12.97 -21.81
C ARG A 72 28.28 12.69 -20.86
N VAL A 73 27.34 11.86 -21.30
CA VAL A 73 26.14 11.50 -20.57
C VAL A 73 26.05 9.98 -20.53
N LEU A 74 25.84 9.43 -19.33
CA LEU A 74 25.38 8.07 -19.13
C LEU A 74 23.91 8.14 -18.73
N VAL A 75 23.06 7.47 -19.50
CA VAL A 75 21.62 7.40 -19.24
C VAL A 75 21.26 5.99 -18.83
N ILE A 76 20.56 5.87 -17.71
CA ILE A 76 19.83 4.68 -17.31
C ILE A 76 18.36 5.00 -17.57
N GLU A 77 17.83 4.48 -18.68
CA GLU A 77 16.47 4.82 -19.14
C GLU A 77 15.37 4.34 -18.17
N SER A 78 15.65 3.27 -17.43
CA SER A 78 14.77 2.72 -16.39
C SER A 78 15.63 2.00 -15.36
N ALA A 79 15.87 2.64 -14.22
CA ALA A 79 16.72 2.11 -13.15
C ALA A 79 16.21 0.76 -12.63
N THR A 80 17.13 -0.18 -12.40
CA THR A 80 16.86 -1.51 -11.83
C THR A 80 17.81 -1.78 -10.66
N PRO A 81 17.52 -2.76 -9.77
CA PRO A 81 18.47 -3.15 -8.73
C PRO A 81 19.84 -3.59 -9.27
N GLU A 82 19.91 -4.03 -10.53
CA GLU A 82 21.18 -4.35 -11.17
C GLU A 82 22.04 -3.11 -11.38
N ASP A 83 21.45 -1.91 -11.49
CA ASP A 83 22.14 -0.62 -11.63
C ASP A 83 22.79 -0.13 -10.33
N ASN A 84 22.62 -0.83 -9.21
CA ASN A 84 23.33 -0.51 -7.98
C ASN A 84 24.86 -0.54 -8.18
N GLY A 85 25.53 0.50 -7.70
CA GLY A 85 26.99 0.54 -7.75
C GLY A 85 27.61 1.92 -7.63
N ARG A 86 28.95 1.94 -7.65
CA ARG A 86 29.76 3.15 -7.71
C ARG A 86 30.06 3.51 -9.15
N TYR A 87 29.63 4.70 -9.55
CA TYR A 87 29.82 5.27 -10.87
C TYR A 87 30.88 6.35 -10.84
N ARG A 88 31.77 6.33 -11.82
CA ARG A 88 32.75 7.39 -12.08
C ARG A 88 33.07 7.46 -13.56
N VAL A 89 33.65 8.57 -13.98
CA VAL A 89 34.27 8.71 -15.30
C VAL A 89 35.77 8.76 -15.12
N GLY A 90 36.49 7.94 -15.89
CA GLY A 90 37.93 8.04 -16.08
C GLY A 90 38.26 8.37 -17.52
N TYR A 91 39.55 8.50 -17.80
CA TYR A 91 40.07 8.67 -19.16
C TYR A 91 40.74 7.38 -19.61
N MET A 92 40.70 7.11 -20.92
CA MET A 92 41.46 6.00 -21.52
C MET A 92 42.95 6.09 -21.12
N GLY A 93 43.41 5.15 -20.31
CA GLY A 93 44.81 5.00 -19.91
C GLY A 93 45.28 5.82 -18.69
N GLU A 94 44.43 6.61 -18.04
CA GLU A 94 44.84 7.48 -16.91
C GLU A 94 43.86 7.42 -15.73
N GLU A 95 44.05 6.45 -14.83
CA GLU A 95 43.22 6.28 -13.62
C GLU A 95 43.35 7.46 -12.62
N ALA A 96 44.48 8.17 -12.64
CA ALA A 96 44.74 9.32 -11.78
C ALA A 96 43.86 10.55 -12.10
N ASN A 97 43.21 10.56 -13.26
CA ASN A 97 42.32 11.62 -13.71
C ASN A 97 40.84 11.20 -13.59
N ALA A 98 40.42 10.57 -12.51
CA ALA A 98 39.01 10.20 -12.32
C ALA A 98 38.11 11.40 -11.91
N SER A 99 36.82 11.32 -12.20
CA SER A 99 35.79 12.14 -11.55
C SER A 99 35.65 11.75 -10.08
N GLN A 100 34.86 12.54 -9.33
CA GLN A 100 34.29 12.05 -8.06
C GLN A 100 33.52 10.72 -8.27
N GLU A 101 33.37 9.92 -7.21
CA GLU A 101 32.54 8.71 -7.24
C GLU A 101 31.11 9.01 -6.77
N LEU A 102 30.15 8.38 -7.44
CA LEU A 102 28.72 8.41 -7.10
C LEU A 102 28.26 7.00 -6.75
N ALA A 103 27.80 6.77 -5.52
CA ALA A 103 27.05 5.58 -5.18
C ALA A 103 25.58 5.75 -5.57
N LEU A 104 25.15 5.01 -6.59
CA LEU A 104 23.75 4.87 -6.97
C LEU A 104 23.13 3.71 -6.20
N THR A 105 22.09 4.01 -5.44
CA THR A 105 21.18 3.01 -4.86
C THR A 105 19.83 3.10 -5.55
N VAL A 106 19.45 2.07 -6.28
CA VAL A 106 18.11 1.87 -6.80
C VAL A 106 17.30 1.15 -5.74
N THR A 107 16.35 1.85 -5.13
CA THR A 107 15.34 1.16 -4.34
C THR A 107 14.47 0.38 -5.30
N PRO A 108 14.22 -0.92 -5.04
CA PRO A 108 13.25 -1.65 -5.86
C PRO A 108 11.98 -0.82 -5.89
N SER A 109 11.44 -0.58 -7.08
CA SER A 109 10.03 -0.20 -7.18
C SER A 109 9.31 -1.23 -6.33
N ALA A 110 8.34 -0.81 -5.54
CA ALA A 110 7.36 -1.74 -5.04
C ALA A 110 6.59 -2.28 -6.26
N THR A 111 7.22 -3.16 -7.05
CA THR A 111 6.48 -4.26 -7.64
C THR A 111 5.73 -4.82 -6.46
N ALA A 112 4.41 -4.73 -6.53
CA ALA A 112 3.52 -5.56 -5.73
C ALA A 112 3.94 -7.02 -5.98
N ALA A 113 5.01 -7.46 -5.32
CA ALA A 113 5.45 -8.83 -5.26
C ALA A 113 4.36 -9.52 -4.45
N GLY A 114 3.36 -10.04 -5.17
CA GLY A 114 2.22 -10.71 -4.58
C GLY A 114 1.40 -9.83 -3.62
N VAL A 115 0.90 -8.67 -4.07
CA VAL A 115 -0.41 -8.28 -3.53
C VAL A 115 -1.39 -9.26 -4.15
N GLY A 116 -1.52 -10.44 -3.53
CA GLY A 116 -2.72 -11.23 -3.72
C GLY A 116 -3.88 -10.27 -3.54
N SER A 117 -4.79 -10.21 -4.53
CA SER A 117 -5.97 -9.36 -4.44
C SER A 117 -6.69 -9.71 -3.14
N ARG A 118 -6.54 -8.85 -2.13
CA ARG A 118 -7.07 -9.06 -0.77
C ARG A 118 -8.37 -8.31 -0.66
N LEU A 119 -9.45 -9.00 -0.33
CA LEU A 119 -10.70 -8.34 0.02
C LEU A 119 -10.47 -7.55 1.31
N LEU A 120 -10.47 -6.22 1.22
CA LEU A 120 -10.22 -5.36 2.38
C LEU A 120 -11.44 -5.28 3.31
N THR A 121 -12.64 -5.38 2.73
CA THR A 121 -13.89 -5.28 3.48
C THR A 121 -15.05 -5.99 2.81
N PHE A 122 -15.97 -6.48 3.63
CA PHE A 122 -17.29 -6.95 3.26
C PHE A 122 -18.32 -6.27 4.17
N SER A 123 -19.45 -5.84 3.60
CA SER A 123 -20.56 -5.26 4.35
C SER A 123 -21.89 -5.73 3.78
N THR A 124 -22.80 -6.11 4.66
CA THR A 124 -24.19 -6.41 4.31
C THR A 124 -25.14 -5.73 5.27
N ARG A 125 -26.29 -5.30 4.75
CA ARG A 125 -27.40 -4.76 5.52
C ARG A 125 -28.51 -5.79 5.56
N GLY A 126 -29.00 -6.10 6.76
CA GLY A 126 -30.09 -7.05 6.96
C GLY A 126 -30.89 -6.76 8.22
N ILE A 127 -32.02 -7.43 8.37
CA ILE A 127 -32.77 -7.45 9.62
C ILE A 127 -32.22 -8.61 10.45
N ALA A 128 -31.77 -8.32 11.67
CA ALA A 128 -31.33 -9.33 12.63
C ALA A 128 -32.41 -9.49 13.72
N GLY A 129 -32.91 -10.71 13.88
CA GLY A 129 -33.81 -11.11 14.96
C GLY A 129 -33.14 -12.08 15.96
N SER A 130 -33.95 -12.85 16.67
CA SER A 130 -33.50 -13.86 17.63
C SER A 130 -33.53 -15.28 17.03
N GLY A 131 -32.78 -16.21 17.63
CA GLY A 131 -32.73 -17.61 17.19
C GLY A 131 -32.37 -17.74 15.70
N ASP A 132 -33.21 -18.46 14.95
CA ASP A 132 -33.04 -18.70 13.51
C ASP A 132 -33.14 -17.43 12.63
N GLN A 133 -33.57 -16.30 13.21
CA GLN A 133 -33.63 -15.00 12.53
C GLN A 133 -32.34 -14.18 12.69
N ALA A 134 -31.30 -14.74 13.32
CA ALA A 134 -30.01 -14.06 13.44
C ALA A 134 -29.38 -13.83 12.06
N LEU A 135 -28.92 -12.61 11.80
CA LEU A 135 -28.20 -12.29 10.57
C LEU A 135 -26.82 -12.96 10.61
N THR A 136 -26.50 -13.72 9.56
CA THR A 136 -25.28 -14.53 9.52
C THR A 136 -24.49 -14.24 8.24
N ALA A 137 -23.17 -14.07 8.37
CA ALA A 137 -22.25 -13.97 7.25
C ALA A 137 -21.06 -14.92 7.44
N GLY A 138 -20.80 -15.76 6.45
CA GLY A 138 -19.59 -16.58 6.38
C GLY A 138 -18.45 -15.80 5.72
N PHE A 139 -17.22 -15.97 6.21
CA PHE A 139 -16.03 -15.41 5.59
C PHE A 139 -14.83 -16.36 5.75
N VAL A 140 -13.85 -16.22 4.86
CA VAL A 140 -12.61 -17.00 4.88
C VAL A 140 -11.44 -16.07 5.10
N VAL A 141 -10.61 -16.40 6.08
CA VAL A 141 -9.30 -15.77 6.27
C VAL A 141 -8.31 -16.57 5.45
N GLY A 142 -7.72 -15.94 4.43
CA GLY A 142 -6.73 -16.55 3.57
C GLY A 142 -5.37 -16.70 4.26
N GLU A 143 -4.50 -17.52 3.67
CA GLU A 143 -3.11 -17.67 4.08
C GLU A 143 -2.30 -16.39 3.77
N ASP A 144 -1.22 -16.16 4.52
CA ASP A 144 -0.21 -15.19 4.11
C ASP A 144 0.79 -15.83 3.15
N ALA A 145 1.17 -15.11 2.09
CA ALA A 145 2.08 -15.64 1.08
C ALA A 145 3.48 -15.93 1.62
N ALA A 146 3.90 -15.23 2.68
CA ALA A 146 5.17 -15.46 3.36
C ALA A 146 5.07 -16.49 4.49
N ASP A 147 3.87 -16.66 5.09
CA ASP A 147 3.63 -17.59 6.19
C ASP A 147 2.18 -18.10 6.18
N ALA A 148 2.01 -19.34 5.72
CA ALA A 148 0.70 -20.01 5.65
C ALA A 148 0.03 -20.23 7.02
N SER A 149 0.74 -20.00 8.13
CA SER A 149 0.20 -20.09 9.49
C SER A 149 -0.06 -18.73 10.15
N ALA A 150 0.33 -17.63 9.50
CA ALA A 150 0.21 -16.30 10.07
C ALA A 150 -1.25 -15.92 10.30
N THR A 151 -1.54 -15.46 11.53
CA THR A 151 -2.86 -14.93 11.87
C THR A 151 -3.05 -13.54 11.27
N LYS A 152 -4.24 -13.25 10.74
CA LYS A 152 -4.63 -11.90 10.31
C LYS A 152 -5.41 -11.19 11.40
N ARG A 153 -5.24 -9.87 11.49
CA ARG A 153 -6.02 -9.00 12.38
C ARG A 153 -7.32 -8.62 11.67
N ILE A 154 -8.46 -8.96 12.25
CA ILE A 154 -9.77 -8.76 11.64
C ILE A 154 -10.63 -7.89 12.56
N LEU A 155 -11.27 -6.86 12.02
CA LEU A 155 -12.33 -6.10 12.71
C LEU A 155 -13.68 -6.56 12.18
N VAL A 156 -14.56 -7.00 13.06
CA VAL A 156 -15.96 -7.32 12.74
C VAL A 156 -16.86 -6.32 13.46
N ARG A 157 -17.87 -5.79 12.78
CA ARG A 157 -18.84 -4.83 13.36
C ARG A 157 -20.27 -5.25 13.07
N ALA A 158 -21.13 -5.01 14.04
CA ALA A 158 -22.58 -5.11 13.97
C ALA A 158 -23.17 -3.73 14.29
N VAL A 159 -23.34 -2.92 13.24
CA VAL A 159 -23.69 -1.51 13.35
C VAL A 159 -25.21 -1.36 13.34
N GLY A 160 -25.77 -1.00 14.50
CA GLY A 160 -27.19 -0.74 14.72
C GLY A 160 -27.42 0.73 15.06
N PRO A 161 -27.25 1.17 16.33
CA PRO A 161 -27.55 2.55 16.73
C PRO A 161 -26.79 3.65 15.96
N THR A 162 -25.54 3.40 15.52
CA THR A 162 -24.82 4.38 14.69
C THR A 162 -25.52 4.64 13.35
N LEU A 163 -26.37 3.73 12.86
CA LEU A 163 -27.10 3.93 11.60
C LEU A 163 -28.06 5.13 11.63
N GLU A 164 -28.46 5.59 12.82
CA GLU A 164 -29.25 6.80 13.01
C GLU A 164 -28.56 8.04 12.43
N ASP A 165 -27.24 8.12 12.55
CA ASP A 165 -26.45 9.26 12.04
C ASP A 165 -26.45 9.31 10.50
N PHE A 166 -26.88 8.22 9.84
CA PHE A 166 -27.10 8.11 8.40
C PHE A 166 -28.58 8.21 8.00
N GLY A 167 -29.46 8.60 8.92
CA GLY A 167 -30.90 8.74 8.68
C GLY A 167 -31.64 7.41 8.57
N VAL A 168 -31.03 6.29 8.97
CA VAL A 168 -31.70 4.98 8.99
C VAL A 168 -32.51 4.86 10.26
N THR A 169 -33.80 4.54 10.12
CA THR A 169 -34.70 4.25 11.24
C THR A 169 -34.95 2.74 11.34
N GLY A 170 -35.47 2.26 12.48
CA GLY A 170 -35.75 0.84 12.67
C GLY A 170 -34.50 -0.04 12.79
N PHE A 171 -33.36 0.54 13.21
CA PHE A 171 -32.14 -0.21 13.49
C PHE A 171 -32.30 -1.10 14.73
N LEU A 172 -31.52 -2.19 14.77
CA LEU A 172 -31.43 -3.04 15.94
C LEU A 172 -30.72 -2.28 17.07
N ARG A 173 -31.38 -2.15 18.22
CA ARG A 173 -30.96 -1.25 19.30
C ARG A 173 -29.72 -1.71 20.05
N ALA A 174 -29.51 -3.02 20.18
CA ALA A 174 -28.37 -3.61 20.85
C ALA A 174 -27.92 -4.87 20.09
N PRO A 175 -27.24 -4.74 18.94
CA PRO A 175 -26.78 -5.89 18.17
C PRO A 175 -25.81 -6.76 18.97
N ALA A 176 -26.15 -8.03 19.14
CA ALA A 176 -25.28 -9.00 19.79
C ALA A 176 -24.43 -9.72 18.74
N LEU A 177 -23.14 -9.42 18.73
CA LEU A 177 -22.18 -9.98 17.78
C LEU A 177 -21.46 -11.20 18.37
N SER A 178 -21.47 -12.32 17.63
CA SER A 178 -20.68 -13.52 17.91
C SER A 178 -19.93 -13.98 16.67
N ILE A 179 -18.70 -14.44 16.84
CA ILE A 179 -17.86 -14.97 15.76
C ILE A 179 -17.54 -16.43 16.10
N TYR A 180 -17.77 -17.33 15.15
CA TYR A 180 -17.51 -18.75 15.30
C TYR A 180 -16.44 -19.22 14.32
N ASN A 181 -15.57 -20.13 14.77
CA ASN A 181 -14.67 -20.85 13.86
C ASN A 181 -15.39 -22.03 13.19
N ALA A 182 -14.70 -22.73 12.29
CA ALA A 182 -15.25 -23.90 11.59
C ALA A 182 -15.70 -25.07 12.50
N LYS A 183 -15.28 -25.09 13.77
CA LYS A 183 -15.72 -26.08 14.77
C LYS A 183 -16.96 -25.63 15.55
N GLY A 184 -17.49 -24.44 15.26
CA GLY A 184 -18.60 -23.83 16.01
C GLY A 184 -18.17 -23.24 17.37
N GLU A 185 -16.87 -23.04 17.60
CA GLU A 185 -16.36 -22.45 18.84
C GLU A 185 -16.33 -20.92 18.71
N ILE A 186 -16.70 -20.22 19.79
CA ILE A 186 -16.68 -18.75 19.83
C ILE A 186 -15.24 -18.24 19.81
N CYS A 187 -14.98 -17.29 18.91
CA CYS A 187 -13.76 -16.51 18.84
C CYS A 187 -13.91 -15.23 19.68
N THR A 188 -12.98 -15.00 20.60
CA THR A 188 -13.04 -13.87 21.53
C THR A 188 -12.29 -12.67 20.97
N SER A 189 -12.83 -11.47 21.17
CA SER A 189 -12.12 -10.23 20.87
C SER A 189 -10.82 -10.15 21.69
N THR A 190 -9.76 -9.66 21.05
CA THR A 190 -8.45 -9.44 21.67
C THR A 190 -8.41 -8.17 22.53
N THR A 191 -9.44 -7.33 22.44
CA THR A 191 -9.54 -6.09 23.21
C THR A 191 -11.01 -5.68 23.40
N THR A 192 -11.27 -4.94 24.46
CA THR A 192 -12.51 -4.20 24.73
C THR A 192 -12.27 -2.69 24.80
N ASP A 193 -11.04 -2.24 24.50
CA ASP A 193 -10.64 -0.83 24.58
C ASP A 193 -11.18 -0.02 23.38
N PRO A 194 -12.01 1.01 23.60
CA PRO A 194 -12.51 1.88 22.54
C PRO A 194 -11.42 2.65 21.78
N ILE A 195 -10.24 2.86 22.37
CA ILE A 195 -9.10 3.50 21.69
C ILE A 195 -8.55 2.58 20.60
N GLU A 196 -8.41 1.28 20.89
CA GLU A 196 -7.97 0.30 19.91
C GLU A 196 -9.01 0.11 18.79
N LEU A 197 -10.30 0.17 19.11
CA LEU A 197 -11.37 0.24 18.11
C LEU A 197 -11.21 1.46 17.20
N THR A 198 -10.96 2.64 17.76
CA THR A 198 -10.80 3.88 16.99
C THR A 198 -9.63 3.76 16.02
N LYS A 199 -8.48 3.23 16.47
CA LYS A 199 -7.32 2.97 15.62
C LYS A 199 -7.64 1.97 14.51
N ALA A 200 -8.30 0.87 14.84
CA ALA A 200 -8.67 -0.16 13.87
C ALA A 200 -9.62 0.38 12.79
N GLN A 201 -10.65 1.13 13.18
CA GLN A 201 -11.58 1.79 12.26
C GLN A 201 -10.83 2.73 11.32
N LEU A 202 -9.93 3.57 11.86
CA LEU A 202 -9.14 4.50 11.06
C LEU A 202 -8.23 3.76 10.07
N SER A 203 -7.54 2.71 10.50
CA SER A 203 -6.67 1.91 9.63
C SER A 203 -7.44 1.17 8.53
N ALA A 204 -8.72 0.85 8.78
CA ALA A 204 -9.58 0.16 7.83
C ALA A 204 -10.32 1.12 6.88
N GLY A 205 -10.23 2.44 7.08
CA GLY A 205 -11.07 3.41 6.38
C GLY A 205 -12.57 3.30 6.74
N ALA A 206 -12.88 2.67 7.87
CA ALA A 206 -14.24 2.52 8.35
C ALA A 206 -14.72 3.82 9.03
N TYR A 207 -15.98 4.20 8.79
CA TYR A 207 -16.59 5.34 9.49
C TYR A 207 -16.62 5.09 11.01
N PRO A 208 -16.49 6.13 11.84
CA PRO A 208 -16.49 5.96 13.28
C PRO A 208 -17.85 5.48 13.80
N LEU A 209 -17.85 4.53 14.73
CA LEU A 209 -19.04 4.22 15.53
C LEU A 209 -19.33 5.38 16.50
N LYS A 210 -20.62 5.66 16.72
CA LYS A 210 -21.11 6.67 17.64
C LYS A 210 -20.62 6.35 19.06
N PRO A 211 -19.88 7.24 19.74
CA PRO A 211 -19.35 6.96 21.07
C PRO A 211 -20.46 6.62 22.08
N GLY A 212 -20.30 5.52 22.81
CA GLY A 212 -21.27 5.05 23.81
C GLY A 212 -22.52 4.39 23.23
N ALA A 213 -22.63 4.28 21.92
CA ALA A 213 -23.71 3.53 21.27
C ALA A 213 -23.55 2.03 21.47
N ALA A 214 -24.67 1.30 21.51
CA ALA A 214 -24.70 -0.15 21.75
C ALA A 214 -24.40 -0.98 20.48
N ASP A 215 -23.64 -0.44 19.52
CA ASP A 215 -23.15 -1.19 18.36
C ASP A 215 -22.22 -2.33 18.82
N GLY A 216 -22.33 -3.49 18.15
CA GLY A 216 -21.46 -4.64 18.42
C GLY A 216 -20.16 -4.56 17.63
N TRP A 217 -19.02 -4.95 18.22
CA TRP A 217 -17.75 -5.04 17.50
C TRP A 217 -16.80 -6.04 18.16
N ALA A 218 -15.85 -6.55 17.37
CA ALA A 218 -14.76 -7.40 17.85
C ALA A 218 -13.51 -7.19 17.00
N ILE A 219 -12.34 -7.15 17.65
CA ILE A 219 -11.03 -7.18 16.96
C ILE A 219 -10.37 -8.52 17.28
N LEU A 220 -10.18 -9.35 16.26
CA LEU A 220 -9.71 -10.72 16.41
C LEU A 220 -8.34 -10.91 15.75
N ARG A 221 -7.58 -11.92 16.21
CA ARG A 221 -6.48 -12.50 15.46
C ARG A 221 -6.88 -13.91 15.04
N LEU A 222 -7.08 -14.09 13.74
CA LEU A 222 -7.63 -15.31 13.17
C LEU A 222 -6.59 -15.99 12.30
N SER A 223 -6.35 -17.28 12.53
CA SER A 223 -5.58 -18.12 11.62
C SER A 223 -6.31 -18.28 10.28
N PRO A 224 -5.61 -18.71 9.22
CA PRO A 224 -6.28 -19.07 7.97
C PRO A 224 -7.36 -20.13 8.19
N GLY A 225 -8.54 -19.92 7.62
CA GLY A 225 -9.70 -20.78 7.86
C GLY A 225 -11.05 -20.13 7.60
N SER A 226 -12.12 -20.91 7.75
CA SER A 226 -13.50 -20.46 7.61
C SER A 226 -14.09 -20.02 8.95
N TYR A 227 -14.83 -18.91 8.92
CA TYR A 227 -15.45 -18.28 10.07
C TYR A 227 -16.86 -17.82 9.75
N THR A 228 -17.68 -17.72 10.81
CA THR A 228 -19.05 -17.23 10.73
C THR A 228 -19.22 -16.08 11.70
N ALA A 229 -19.62 -14.90 11.21
CA ALA A 229 -20.10 -13.81 12.04
C ALA A 229 -21.62 -13.87 12.13
N GLN A 230 -22.16 -13.79 13.33
CA GLN A 230 -23.59 -13.83 13.61
C GLN A 230 -23.99 -12.61 14.44
N VAL A 231 -25.10 -11.98 14.05
CA VAL A 231 -25.72 -10.87 14.76
C VAL A 231 -27.13 -11.26 15.15
N SER A 232 -27.44 -11.20 16.44
CA SER A 232 -28.78 -11.44 16.95
C SER A 232 -29.32 -10.25 17.73
N SER A 233 -30.64 -10.22 17.94
CA SER A 233 -31.29 -9.24 18.81
C SER A 233 -31.23 -9.58 20.30
N ASN A 234 -30.62 -10.70 20.70
CA ASN A 234 -30.62 -11.17 22.10
C ASN A 234 -32.02 -11.26 22.76
N GLY A 235 -33.08 -11.43 21.97
CA GLY A 235 -34.46 -11.48 22.47
C GLY A 235 -35.22 -10.15 22.41
N ASP A 236 -34.55 -9.06 22.02
CA ASP A 236 -35.20 -7.80 21.68
C ASP A 236 -35.91 -7.87 20.32
N ALA A 237 -36.65 -6.80 19.99
CA ALA A 237 -37.26 -6.62 18.68
C ALA A 237 -36.18 -6.66 17.57
N ALA A 238 -36.49 -7.39 16.49
CA ALA A 238 -35.64 -7.44 15.31
C ALA A 238 -35.48 -6.05 14.69
N GLY A 239 -34.34 -5.79 14.07
CA GLY A 239 -34.06 -4.48 13.46
C GLY A 239 -32.95 -4.52 12.43
N LEU A 240 -32.82 -3.42 11.70
CA LEU A 240 -31.78 -3.24 10.69
C LEU A 240 -30.39 -3.17 11.33
N VAL A 241 -29.42 -3.87 10.75
CA VAL A 241 -28.02 -3.83 11.17
C VAL A 241 -27.11 -3.90 9.94
N HIS A 242 -25.94 -3.27 9.98
CA HIS A 242 -24.85 -3.60 9.06
C HIS A 242 -23.91 -4.59 9.73
N LEU A 243 -23.73 -5.75 9.10
CA LEU A 243 -22.68 -6.69 9.46
C LEU A 243 -21.49 -6.48 8.53
N GLU A 244 -20.36 -6.11 9.12
CA GLU A 244 -19.16 -5.72 8.41
C GLU A 244 -17.95 -6.51 8.89
N VAL A 245 -17.06 -6.86 7.96
CA VAL A 245 -15.78 -7.53 8.23
C VAL A 245 -14.68 -6.76 7.51
N TYR A 246 -13.61 -6.43 8.21
CA TYR A 246 -12.45 -5.71 7.69
C TYR A 246 -11.17 -6.49 7.96
N ASP A 247 -10.34 -6.62 6.92
CA ASP A 247 -8.98 -7.13 7.06
C ASP A 247 -8.03 -5.96 7.37
N LEU A 248 -7.53 -5.91 8.60
CA LEU A 248 -6.68 -4.82 9.09
C LEU A 248 -5.25 -4.95 8.56
N PRO A 249 -4.53 -3.83 8.40
CA PRO A 249 -3.10 -3.85 8.13
C PRO A 249 -2.26 -4.35 9.32
#